data_AF-A0A8B3NL33-F1
#
_entry.id   AF-A0A8B3NL33-F1
#
_cell.length_a   1.000
_cell.length_b   1.000
_cell.length_c   1.000
_cell.angle_alpha   90.00
_cell.angle_beta   90.00
_cell.angle_gamma   90.00
#
_symmetry.space_group_name_H-M   'P 1'
#
loop_
_entity.id
_entity.type
_entity.pdbx_description
1 polymer ?
#
loop_
_entity_poly.entity_id
_entity_poly.type
_entity_poly.pdbx_seq_one_letter_code
_entity_poly.pdbx_strand_id
1 'polypeptide(L)'
;RMMVMAVAFYGMSTFEGPIMAIRAVNSLSHYTDWTIGHVHSGALGWVGMISFGAIYYMVPKLWNRQRLYSLRLVTWHFWLATLGIVVYAAVMWVSGIMQGLMWREYGEQGFLVYSFAETVAAMHPYYVLRAIGGAMYLSGALIMAWNITRTILGHQREEEPMPSPVAI
;
A
#
# COMPACT_ATOMS: atom_id res chain seq x y z
N ARG A 1 3.71 6.91 -13.80
CA ARG A 1 3.01 7.08 -12.49
C ARG A 1 3.35 5.94 -11.53
N MET A 2 2.98 4.70 -11.83
CA MET A 2 3.27 3.55 -10.94
C MET A 2 4.76 3.38 -10.60
N MET A 3 5.66 3.36 -11.59
CA MET A 3 7.10 3.17 -11.31
C MET A 3 7.70 4.27 -10.43
N VAL A 4 7.25 5.53 -10.59
CA VAL A 4 7.71 6.65 -9.76
C VAL A 4 7.22 6.50 -8.32
N MET A 5 5.94 6.16 -8.13
CA MET A 5 5.40 5.88 -6.79
C MET A 5 6.08 4.68 -6.15
N ALA A 6 6.45 3.66 -6.93
CA ALA A 6 7.19 2.51 -6.44
C ALA A 6 8.51 2.94 -5.81
N VAL A 7 9.31 3.73 -6.53
CA VAL A 7 10.60 4.24 -6.01
C VAL A 7 10.40 5.12 -4.77
N ALA A 8 9.33 5.90 -4.70
CA ALA A 8 9.02 6.68 -3.50
C ALA A 8 8.77 5.80 -2.27
N PHE A 9 7.93 4.75 -2.40
CA PHE A 9 7.70 3.78 -1.32
C PHE A 9 8.93 2.92 -1.00
N TYR A 10 9.75 2.62 -2.00
CA TYR A 10 11.05 1.98 -1.78
C TYR A 10 11.91 2.84 -0.87
N GLY A 11 12.17 4.09 -1.27
CA GLY A 11 12.97 5.03 -0.47
C GLY A 11 12.42 5.18 0.95
N MET A 12 11.10 5.30 1.09
CA MET A 12 10.43 5.35 2.39
C MET A 12 10.69 4.10 3.24
N SER A 13 10.38 2.91 2.72
CA SER A 13 10.55 1.65 3.46
C SER A 13 12.02 1.38 3.79
N THR A 14 12.94 1.67 2.88
CA THR A 14 14.39 1.54 3.12
C THR A 14 14.95 2.59 4.06
N PHE A 15 14.22 3.67 4.33
CA PHE A 15 14.54 4.62 5.39
C PHE A 15 13.95 4.15 6.73
N GLU A 16 12.70 3.72 6.74
CA GLU A 16 11.99 3.25 7.92
C GLU A 16 12.64 1.99 8.54
N GLY A 17 13.07 1.04 7.71
CA GLY A 17 13.70 -0.21 8.17
C GLY A 17 14.92 0.03 9.08
N PRO A 18 15.93 0.83 8.64
CA PRO A 18 17.04 1.24 9.50
C PRO A 18 16.61 1.96 10.78
N ILE A 19 15.59 2.82 10.74
CA ILE A 19 15.06 3.48 11.94
C ILE A 19 14.49 2.44 12.92
N MET A 20 13.72 1.46 12.43
CA MET A 20 13.15 0.38 13.24
C MET A 20 14.21 -0.62 13.75
N ALA A 21 15.41 -0.65 13.18
CA ALA A 21 16.53 -1.47 13.65
C ALA A 21 17.28 -0.83 14.83
N ILE A 22 17.07 0.47 15.10
CA ILE A 22 17.64 1.14 16.28
C ILE A 22 16.96 0.60 17.53
N ARG A 23 17.71 0.11 18.51
CA ARG A 23 17.17 -0.53 19.74
C ARG A 23 16.08 0.29 20.44
N ALA A 24 16.26 1.60 20.55
CA ALA A 24 15.29 2.49 21.19
C ALA A 24 13.94 2.48 20.44
N VAL A 25 13.97 2.55 19.11
CA VAL A 25 12.77 2.51 18.26
C VAL A 25 12.19 1.11 18.22
N ASN A 26 13.04 0.09 18.07
CA ASN A 26 12.64 -1.31 18.06
C ASN A 26 11.93 -1.71 19.34
N SER A 27 12.32 -1.13 20.48
CA SER A 27 11.61 -1.36 21.74
C SER A 27 10.12 -1.06 21.62
N LEU A 28 9.72 -0.11 20.76
CA LEU A 28 8.33 0.32 20.51
C LEU A 28 7.70 -0.36 19.28
N SER A 29 8.45 -0.57 18.21
CA SER A 29 7.92 -1.12 16.96
C SER A 29 7.86 -2.66 16.94
N HIS A 30 8.61 -3.33 17.82
CA HIS A 30 8.63 -4.78 17.87
C HIS A 30 7.31 -5.34 18.42
N TYR A 31 6.84 -6.42 17.80
CA TYR A 31 5.52 -7.05 18.03
C TYR A 31 4.28 -6.18 17.78
N THR A 32 4.45 -4.94 17.33
CA THR A 32 3.32 -4.06 17.00
C THR A 32 3.01 -4.06 15.51
N ASP A 33 1.83 -3.55 15.17
CA ASP A 33 1.36 -3.33 13.81
C ASP A 33 2.25 -2.37 13.00
N TRP A 34 3.17 -1.65 13.63
CA TRP A 34 4.18 -0.86 12.90
C TRP A 34 5.00 -1.76 11.97
N THR A 35 5.44 -2.94 12.44
CA THR A 35 6.17 -3.89 11.59
C THR A 35 5.34 -4.31 10.37
N ILE A 36 4.02 -4.47 10.53
CA ILE A 36 3.11 -4.80 9.45
C ILE A 36 2.96 -3.62 8.47
N GLY A 37 2.90 -2.39 8.99
CA GLY A 37 2.90 -1.16 8.18
C GLY A 37 4.17 -1.02 7.33
N HIS A 38 5.33 -1.28 7.92
CA HIS A 38 6.61 -1.30 7.22
C HIS A 38 6.64 -2.35 6.10
N VAL A 39 6.26 -3.59 6.41
CA VAL A 39 6.21 -4.68 5.45
C VAL A 39 5.31 -4.32 4.26
N HIS A 40 4.11 -3.80 4.50
CA HIS A 40 3.18 -3.49 3.40
C HIS A 40 3.61 -2.25 2.61
N SER A 41 4.27 -1.27 3.24
CA SER A 41 4.87 -0.14 2.53
C SER A 41 5.90 -0.61 1.50
N GLY A 42 6.73 -1.60 1.85
CA GLY A 42 7.64 -2.25 0.91
C GLY A 42 6.94 -3.20 -0.07
N ALA A 43 6.06 -4.08 0.41
CA ALA A 43 5.45 -5.13 -0.42
C ALA A 43 4.44 -4.57 -1.42
N LEU A 44 3.51 -3.73 -0.99
CA LEU A 44 2.47 -3.16 -1.84
C LEU A 44 2.94 -1.87 -2.51
N GLY A 45 3.61 -1.00 -1.74
CA GLY A 45 4.04 0.32 -2.19
C GLY A 45 5.22 0.25 -3.15
N TRP A 46 6.23 -0.58 -2.87
CA TRP A 46 7.39 -0.78 -3.77
C TRP A 46 7.18 -1.97 -4.71
N VAL A 47 7.22 -3.20 -4.20
CA VAL A 47 7.27 -4.43 -5.02
C VAL A 47 6.05 -4.53 -5.92
N GLY A 48 4.84 -4.38 -5.37
CA GLY A 48 3.60 -4.43 -6.15
C GLY A 48 3.54 -3.35 -7.23
N MET A 49 3.83 -2.09 -6.90
CA MET A 49 3.76 -0.98 -7.86
C MET A 49 4.79 -1.10 -8.99
N ILE A 50 6.03 -1.51 -8.69
CA ILE A 50 7.05 -1.69 -9.75
C ILE A 50 6.68 -2.85 -10.66
N SER A 51 6.20 -3.97 -10.08
CA SER A 51 5.74 -5.13 -10.84
C SER A 51 4.54 -4.80 -11.70
N PHE A 52 3.54 -4.07 -11.19
CA PHE A 52 2.38 -3.64 -11.99
C PHE A 52 2.79 -2.74 -13.16
N GLY A 53 3.69 -1.77 -12.92
CA GLY A 53 4.23 -0.93 -13.98
C GLY A 53 4.95 -1.74 -15.06
N ALA A 54 5.80 -2.69 -14.66
CA ALA A 54 6.52 -3.58 -15.57
C ALA A 54 5.56 -4.46 -16.39
N ILE A 55 4.54 -5.05 -15.74
CA ILE A 55 3.54 -5.89 -16.42
C ILE A 55 2.78 -5.07 -17.46
N TYR A 56 2.31 -3.86 -17.11
CA TYR A 56 1.60 -2.99 -18.07
C TYR A 56 2.45 -2.62 -19.28
N TYR A 57 3.77 -2.52 -19.12
CA TYR A 57 4.69 -2.27 -20.22
C TYR A 57 4.95 -3.51 -21.08
N MET A 58 5.15 -4.67 -20.45
CA MET A 58 5.54 -5.91 -21.13
C MET A 58 4.38 -6.57 -21.86
N VAL A 59 3.17 -6.59 -21.28
CA VAL A 59 2.04 -7.34 -21.84
C VAL A 59 1.73 -6.98 -23.30
N PRO A 60 1.58 -5.71 -23.71
CA PRO A 60 1.33 -5.38 -25.11
C PRO A 60 2.45 -5.86 -26.04
N LYS A 61 3.71 -5.79 -25.59
CA LYS A 61 4.88 -6.19 -26.39
C LYS A 61 4.94 -7.70 -26.59
N LEU A 62 4.74 -8.46 -25.52
CA LEU A 62 4.79 -9.92 -25.55
C LEU A 62 3.64 -10.52 -26.37
N TRP A 63 2.48 -9.84 -26.41
CA TRP A 63 1.31 -10.27 -27.19
C TRP A 63 1.16 -9.53 -28.53
N ASN A 64 2.19 -8.82 -28.99
CA ASN A 64 2.21 -8.05 -30.24
C ASN A 64 0.96 -7.15 -30.43
N ARG A 65 0.56 -6.44 -29.37
CA ARG A 65 -0.55 -5.49 -29.35
C ARG A 65 -0.02 -4.07 -29.43
N GLN A 66 -0.69 -3.21 -30.21
CA GLN A 66 -0.32 -1.80 -30.36
C GLN A 66 -0.37 -1.04 -29.02
N ARG A 67 -1.35 -1.36 -28.16
CA ARG A 67 -1.55 -0.75 -26.84
C ARG A 67 -2.33 -1.68 -25.92
N LEU A 68 -2.37 -1.33 -24.64
CA LEU A 68 -3.31 -1.92 -23.67
C LEU A 68 -4.77 -1.61 -24.05
N TYR A 69 -5.68 -2.47 -23.60
CA TYR A 69 -7.12 -2.34 -23.82
C TYR A 69 -7.66 -0.96 -23.41
N SER A 70 -7.28 -0.48 -22.21
CA SER A 70 -7.65 0.85 -21.71
C SER A 70 -6.53 1.46 -20.87
N LEU A 71 -6.16 2.72 -21.17
CA LEU A 71 -5.21 3.49 -20.35
C LEU A 71 -5.90 4.16 -19.15
N ARG A 72 -7.21 4.44 -19.26
CA ARG A 72 -8.02 4.93 -18.13
C ARG A 72 -8.08 3.91 -17.01
N LEU A 73 -8.23 2.62 -17.32
CA LEU A 73 -8.21 1.54 -16.32
C LEU A 73 -6.86 1.45 -15.60
N VAL A 74 -5.74 1.72 -16.29
CA VAL A 74 -4.41 1.82 -15.63
C VAL A 74 -4.38 2.98 -14.64
N THR A 75 -5.01 4.11 -14.98
CA THR A 75 -5.11 5.27 -14.09
C THR A 75 -6.00 5.00 -12.88
N TRP A 76 -7.12 4.29 -13.06
CA TRP A 76 -7.96 3.84 -11.94
C TRP A 76 -7.23 2.86 -11.03
N HIS A 77 -6.54 1.86 -11.60
CA HIS A 77 -5.70 0.96 -10.82
C HIS A 77 -4.64 1.73 -10.03
N PHE A 78 -3.95 2.70 -10.68
CA PHE A 78 -2.97 3.54 -10.00
C PHE A 78 -3.54 4.23 -8.76
N TRP A 79 -4.70 4.88 -8.88
CA TRP A 79 -5.31 5.60 -7.75
C TRP A 79 -5.81 4.66 -6.66
N LEU A 80 -6.45 3.55 -7.00
CA LEU A 80 -6.92 2.56 -6.04
C LEU A 80 -5.76 1.92 -5.27
N ALA A 81 -4.69 1.53 -5.98
CA ALA A 81 -3.50 0.98 -5.35
C ALA A 81 -2.80 2.03 -4.47
N THR A 82 -2.67 3.28 -4.93
CA THR A 82 -1.99 4.34 -4.18
C THR A 82 -2.76 4.73 -2.92
N LEU A 83 -4.07 4.99 -3.05
CA LEU A 83 -4.89 5.34 -1.90
C LEU A 83 -5.01 4.16 -0.92
N GLY A 84 -5.14 2.94 -1.45
CA GLY A 84 -5.15 1.72 -0.64
C GLY A 84 -3.91 1.55 0.22
N ILE A 85 -2.71 1.71 -0.35
CA ILE A 85 -1.46 1.60 0.44
C ILE A 85 -1.26 2.77 1.39
N VAL A 86 -1.63 4.00 1.02
CA VAL A 86 -1.52 5.15 1.94
C VAL A 86 -2.41 4.95 3.16
N VAL A 87 -3.66 4.54 2.96
CA VAL A 87 -4.58 4.21 4.07
C VAL A 87 -4.01 3.07 4.91
N TYR A 88 -3.53 1.99 4.28
CA TYR A 88 -2.97 0.85 5.00
C TYR A 88 -1.79 1.28 5.88
N ALA A 89 -0.80 1.98 5.32
CA ALA A 89 0.41 2.40 6.02
C ALA A 89 0.09 3.35 7.18
N ALA A 90 -0.73 4.38 6.92
CA ALA A 90 -1.11 5.36 7.94
C ALA A 90 -1.80 4.70 9.15
N VAL A 91 -2.74 3.79 8.89
CA VAL A 91 -3.48 3.08 9.94
C VAL A 91 -2.56 2.19 10.76
N MET A 92 -1.62 1.50 10.12
CA MET A 92 -0.65 0.62 10.80
C MET A 92 0.40 1.35 11.62
N TRP A 93 0.83 2.55 11.21
CA TRP A 93 1.68 3.37 12.06
C TRP A 93 0.95 3.83 13.32
N VAL A 94 -0.29 4.32 13.17
CA VAL A 94 -1.06 4.78 14.33
C VAL A 94 -1.35 3.62 15.28
N SER A 95 -1.80 2.47 14.77
CA SER A 95 -2.06 1.30 15.61
C SER A 95 -0.78 0.74 16.24
N GLY A 96 0.32 0.73 15.50
CA GLY A 96 1.62 0.26 15.99
C GLY A 96 2.18 1.10 17.13
N ILE A 97 2.12 2.43 16.99
CA ILE A 97 2.50 3.36 18.07
C ILE A 97 1.56 3.18 19.26
N MET A 98 0.25 3.08 19.03
CA MET A 98 -0.73 2.92 20.10
C MET A 98 -0.51 1.63 20.91
N GLN A 99 -0.29 0.48 20.24
CA GLN A 99 0.06 -0.77 20.92
C GLN A 99 1.34 -0.63 21.74
N GLY A 100 2.39 -0.09 21.12
CA GLY A 100 3.68 0.06 21.77
C GLY A 100 3.62 0.94 23.01
N LEU A 101 2.82 2.01 22.98
CA LEU A 101 2.59 2.89 24.12
C LEU A 101 1.71 2.24 25.19
N MET A 102 0.57 1.65 24.81
CA MET A 102 -0.33 0.98 25.76
C MET A 102 0.36 -0.15 26.53
N TRP A 103 1.24 -0.93 25.88
CA TRP A 103 1.96 -2.03 26.52
C TRP A 103 3.08 -1.59 27.48
N ARG A 104 3.52 -0.33 27.41
CA ARG A 104 4.60 0.19 28.26
C ARG A 104 4.16 1.29 29.22
N GLU A 105 2.87 1.61 29.24
CA GLU A 105 2.36 2.70 30.06
C GLU A 105 2.27 2.25 31.52
N TYR A 106 3.01 2.95 32.39
CA TYR A 106 2.99 2.73 33.84
C TYR A 106 2.32 3.92 34.52
N GLY A 107 1.36 3.63 35.40
CA GLY A 107 0.70 4.64 36.22
C GLY A 107 1.61 5.17 37.32
N GLU A 108 1.15 6.17 38.07
CA GLU A 108 1.92 6.79 39.16
C GLU A 108 2.37 5.78 40.24
N GLN A 109 1.63 4.68 40.40
CA GLN A 109 1.91 3.61 41.35
C GLN A 109 2.83 2.51 40.77
N GLY A 110 3.32 2.65 39.54
CA GLY A 110 4.21 1.69 38.89
C GLY A 110 3.53 0.42 38.35
N PHE A 111 2.20 0.38 38.31
CA PHE A 111 1.44 -0.70 37.65
C PHE A 111 1.19 -0.37 36.18
N LEU A 112 1.01 -1.41 35.35
CA LEU A 112 0.60 -1.25 33.96
C LEU A 112 -0.80 -0.64 33.91
N VAL A 113 -0.96 0.42 33.12
CA VAL A 113 -2.24 1.14 32.98
C VAL A 113 -3.26 0.34 32.18
N TYR A 114 -2.80 -0.37 31.14
CA TYR A 114 -3.67 -1.11 30.23
C TYR A 114 -3.43 -2.61 30.32
N SER A 115 -4.51 -3.37 30.37
CA SER A 115 -4.49 -4.80 30.11
C SER A 115 -4.29 -5.07 28.61
N PHE A 116 -3.78 -6.25 28.28
CA PHE A 116 -3.62 -6.66 26.88
C PHE A 116 -4.96 -6.70 26.13
N ALA A 117 -6.04 -7.11 26.80
CA ALA A 117 -7.38 -7.17 26.22
C ALA A 117 -7.90 -5.78 25.80
N GLU A 118 -7.61 -4.73 26.59
CA GLU A 118 -7.96 -3.36 26.24
C GLU A 118 -7.20 -2.88 25.01
N THR A 119 -5.91 -3.22 24.90
CA THR A 119 -5.15 -2.90 23.68
C THR A 119 -5.74 -3.60 22.45
N VAL A 120 -6.09 -4.88 22.56
CA VAL A 120 -6.73 -5.63 21.45
C VAL A 120 -8.07 -5.01 21.05
N ALA A 121 -8.91 -4.66 22.03
CA ALA A 121 -10.18 -4.00 21.77
C ALA A 121 -10.00 -2.66 21.04
N ALA A 122 -8.99 -1.88 21.45
CA ALA A 122 -8.66 -0.60 20.83
C ALA A 122 -8.16 -0.74 19.38
N MET A 123 -7.62 -1.90 18.98
CA MET A 123 -7.13 -2.14 17.62
C MET A 123 -8.22 -2.41 16.58
N HIS A 124 -9.41 -2.83 17.00
CA HIS A 124 -10.48 -3.22 16.07
C HIS A 124 -10.76 -2.21 14.94
N PRO A 125 -10.96 -0.89 15.19
CA PRO A 125 -11.18 0.07 14.11
C PRO A 125 -10.01 0.14 13.11
N TYR A 126 -8.77 -0.02 13.58
CA TYR A 126 -7.59 -0.03 12.72
C TYR A 126 -7.56 -1.27 11.83
N TYR A 127 -7.99 -2.43 12.33
CA TYR A 127 -8.09 -3.64 11.51
C TYR A 127 -9.15 -3.53 10.41
N VAL A 128 -10.28 -2.85 10.69
CA VAL A 128 -11.29 -2.56 9.67
C VAL A 128 -10.74 -1.62 8.60
N LEU A 129 -10.10 -0.53 9.00
CA LEU A 129 -9.51 0.43 8.05
C LEU A 129 -8.38 -0.19 7.22
N ARG A 130 -7.56 -1.06 7.82
CA ARG A 130 -6.56 -1.86 7.12
C ARG A 130 -7.20 -2.74 6.05
N ALA A 131 -8.28 -3.43 6.38
CA ALA A 131 -8.99 -4.28 5.44
C ALA A 131 -9.58 -3.46 4.28
N ILE A 132 -10.10 -2.26 4.55
CA ILE A 132 -10.59 -1.34 3.51
C ILE A 132 -9.44 -0.92 2.58
N GLY A 133 -8.30 -0.48 3.12
CA GLY A 133 -7.12 -0.12 2.33
C GLY A 133 -6.62 -1.28 1.46
N GLY A 134 -6.56 -2.49 2.03
CA GLY A 134 -6.23 -3.71 1.30
C GLY A 134 -7.25 -4.07 0.21
N ALA A 135 -8.54 -3.91 0.47
CA ALA A 135 -9.61 -4.18 -0.49
C ALA A 135 -9.56 -3.19 -1.67
N MET A 136 -9.22 -1.93 -1.43
CA MET A 136 -8.99 -0.93 -2.50
C MET A 136 -7.82 -1.36 -3.40
N TYR A 137 -6.71 -1.77 -2.79
CA TYR A 137 -5.55 -2.27 -3.53
C TYR A 137 -5.90 -3.50 -4.36
N LEU A 138 -6.59 -4.48 -3.77
CA LEU A 138 -7.05 -5.69 -4.44
C LEU A 138 -8.00 -5.37 -5.60
N SER A 139 -8.94 -4.44 -5.41
CA SER A 139 -9.85 -3.99 -6.46
C SER A 139 -9.08 -3.39 -7.65
N GLY A 140 -8.01 -2.64 -7.37
CA GLY A 140 -7.07 -2.18 -8.39
C GLY A 140 -6.40 -3.33 -9.16
N ALA A 141 -5.94 -4.37 -8.46
CA ALA A 141 -5.34 -5.54 -9.09
C ALA A 141 -6.36 -6.34 -9.94
N LEU A 142 -7.63 -6.40 -9.53
CA LEU A 142 -8.70 -7.00 -10.35
C LEU A 142 -8.94 -6.20 -11.63
N ILE A 143 -8.92 -4.87 -11.56
CA ILE A 143 -8.97 -4.01 -12.75
C ILE A 143 -7.78 -4.28 -13.67
N MET A 144 -6.58 -4.48 -13.12
CA MET A 144 -5.41 -4.88 -13.90
C MET A 144 -5.63 -6.20 -14.61
N ALA A 145 -6.06 -7.24 -13.88
CA ALA A 145 -6.30 -8.57 -14.43
C ALA A 145 -7.31 -8.52 -15.58
N TRP A 146 -8.40 -7.76 -15.42
CA TRP A 146 -9.37 -7.52 -16.48
C TRP A 146 -8.75 -6.81 -17.69
N ASN A 147 -8.04 -5.70 -17.48
CA ASN A 147 -7.43 -4.91 -18.55
C ASN A 147 -6.40 -5.73 -19.36
N ILE A 148 -5.57 -6.51 -18.67
CA ILE A 148 -4.60 -7.42 -19.28
C ILE A 148 -5.31 -8.52 -20.07
N THR A 149 -6.33 -9.16 -19.49
CA THR A 149 -7.08 -10.23 -20.17
C THR A 149 -7.70 -9.71 -21.46
N ARG A 150 -8.34 -8.53 -21.44
CA ARG A 150 -8.92 -7.91 -22.63
C ARG A 150 -7.85 -7.54 -23.67
N THR A 151 -6.67 -7.11 -23.22
CA THR A 151 -5.52 -6.82 -24.11
C THR A 151 -5.02 -8.09 -24.81
N ILE A 152 -4.84 -9.17 -24.05
CA ILE A 152 -4.38 -10.47 -24.57
C ILE A 152 -5.37 -11.01 -25.61
N LEU A 153 -6.67 -10.88 -25.34
CA LEU A 153 -7.74 -11.25 -26.28
C LEU A 153 -7.83 -10.34 -27.52
N GLY A 154 -7.11 -9.22 -27.55
CA GLY A 154 -7.04 -8.35 -28.73
C GLY A 154 -8.16 -7.33 -28.82
N HIS A 155 -8.98 -7.20 -27.78
CA HIS A 155 -9.94 -6.12 -27.71
C HIS A 155 -9.22 -4.80 -27.50
N GLN A 156 -9.70 -3.75 -28.15
CA GLN A 156 -9.32 -2.38 -27.84
C GLN A 156 -10.58 -1.61 -27.46
N ARG A 157 -10.49 -0.80 -26.40
CA ARG A 157 -11.57 0.10 -26.02
C ARG A 157 -11.41 1.40 -26.80
N GLU A 158 -12.47 1.83 -27.48
CA GLU A 158 -12.56 3.21 -27.96
C GLU A 158 -12.77 4.13 -26.75
N GLU A 159 -11.84 5.05 -26.54
CA GLU A 159 -11.86 6.00 -25.44
C GLU A 159 -11.64 7.39 -26.01
N GLU A 160 -12.37 8.39 -25.50
CA GLU A 160 -12.04 9.77 -25.85
C GLU A 160 -10.60 10.10 -25.44
N PRO A 161 -9.94 11.04 -26.15
CA PRO A 161 -8.60 11.49 -25.79
C PRO A 161 -8.54 11.88 -24.32
N MET A 162 -7.55 11.33 -23.59
CA MET A 162 -7.30 11.75 -22.22
C MET A 162 -6.91 13.24 -22.24
N PRO A 163 -7.37 14.06 -21.29
CA PRO A 163 -6.94 15.45 -21.19
C PRO A 163 -5.41 15.49 -21.10
N SER A 164 -4.78 16.09 -22.10
CA SER A 164 -3.35 16.36 -22.08
C SER A 164 -3.06 17.34 -20.95
N PRO A 165 -2.01 17.16 -20.13
CA PRO A 165 -1.54 18.23 -19.28
C PRO A 165 -1.21 19.41 -20.19
N VAL A 166 -1.82 20.58 -19.93
CA VAL A 166 -1.43 21.82 -20.59
C VAL A 166 0.06 22.00 -20.30
N ALA A 167 0.89 22.00 -21.34
CA ALA A 167 2.29 22.35 -21.20
C ALA A 167 2.34 23.80 -20.70
N ILE A 168 2.84 24.00 -19.47
CA ILE A 168 3.17 25.31 -18.92
C ILE A 168 4.61 25.61 -19.32
#